data_AF-A0A535HPG6-F1
#
_entry.id   AF-A0A535HPG6-F1
#
_cell.length_a   1.000
_cell.length_b   1.000
_cell.length_c   1.000
_cell.angle_alpha   90.00
_cell.angle_beta   90.00
_cell.angle_gamma   90.00
#
_symmetry.space_group_name_H-M   'P 1'
#
loop_
_entity.id
_entity.type
_entity.pdbx_description
1 polymer ?
#
loop_
_entity_poly.entity_id
_entity_poly.type
_entity_poly.pdbx_seq_one_letter_code
_entity_poly.pdbx_strand_id
1 'polypeptide(L)'
;MRRFTLALLLTLLSLAAVFPPPAGAQLEPVNVPWPQLLPPAPGSGGPQPAATASCHTATLRCVDGVIRRMDAAWQPLDRSCDHRAVFALTYLITTRGFRDTLGRDPHFFRDFDWIVHLDADFADLYFRAFDNYAHHRGFVPRAWRTAFDAARGDQTNAGQDVFLGMNAHIQRDLPFALAEVGLRMRDSSSRKPDHDQVNAILVSVMEHIKQELQRRYDSIFQWGSPSQPFPATDQAALEVLKSWREGAWRNAERLVNAHSASERRSVAQSIEDNAQLWAQSIVTGTVPGYQAIRDPYCRQAHA
;
A
#
# COMPACT_ATOMS: atom_id res chain seq x y z
N MET A 1 -6.59 48.60 -34.89
CA MET A 1 -7.68 47.66 -35.24
C MET A 1 -7.25 46.27 -34.78
N ARG A 2 -7.70 45.86 -33.59
CA ARG A 2 -8.71 44.78 -33.35
C ARG A 2 -8.18 43.40 -33.78
N ARG A 3 -7.63 42.61 -32.84
CA ARG A 3 -8.35 41.61 -32.01
C ARG A 3 -9.18 40.66 -32.86
N PHE A 4 -8.63 39.58 -33.38
CA PHE A 4 -9.37 38.35 -33.76
C PHE A 4 -8.39 37.22 -34.09
N THR A 5 -8.09 36.35 -33.11
CA THR A 5 -7.69 34.94 -33.29
C THR A 5 -7.44 34.28 -31.92
N LEU A 6 -8.44 34.36 -31.04
CA LEU A 6 -8.52 33.56 -29.82
C LEU A 6 -9.97 33.09 -29.67
N ALA A 7 -10.44 32.31 -30.64
CA ALA A 7 -11.77 31.74 -30.65
C ALA A 7 -11.81 30.51 -31.57
N LEU A 8 -10.96 29.51 -31.33
CA LEU A 8 -11.09 28.21 -32.01
C LEU A 8 -10.47 27.02 -31.24
N LEU A 9 -10.36 27.09 -29.91
CA LEU A 9 -9.86 25.98 -29.07
C LEU A 9 -10.72 25.70 -27.84
N LEU A 10 -11.93 26.27 -27.76
CA LEU A 10 -12.83 26.11 -26.61
C LEU A 10 -14.20 25.50 -26.96
N THR A 11 -14.36 24.88 -28.12
CA THR A 11 -15.65 24.34 -28.60
C THR A 11 -15.58 22.86 -29.00
N LEU A 12 -14.88 22.03 -28.23
CA LEU A 12 -15.03 20.56 -28.29
C LEU A 12 -15.20 19.89 -26.91
N LEU A 13 -15.56 20.65 -25.87
CA LEU A 13 -15.82 20.10 -24.52
C LEU A 13 -17.24 20.34 -24.01
N SER A 14 -18.22 20.51 -24.90
CA SER A 14 -19.61 20.84 -24.50
C SER A 14 -20.69 20.14 -25.32
N LEU A 15 -20.42 18.96 -25.88
CA LEU A 15 -21.45 18.03 -26.38
C LEU A 15 -21.24 16.61 -25.82
N ALA A 16 -21.42 16.46 -24.51
CA ALA A 16 -21.64 15.14 -23.89
C ALA A 16 -22.75 15.18 -22.83
N ALA A 17 -23.70 16.11 -22.95
CA ALA A 17 -24.75 16.34 -21.94
C ALA A 17 -26.18 16.28 -22.52
N VAL A 18 -26.47 15.33 -23.41
CA VAL A 18 -27.85 15.18 -23.97
C VAL A 18 -28.45 13.78 -23.81
N PHE A 19 -27.71 12.79 -23.28
CA PHE A 19 -28.30 11.50 -22.96
C PHE A 19 -28.03 11.14 -21.50
N PRO A 20 -29.08 10.98 -20.65
CA PRO A 20 -28.88 10.32 -19.37
C PRO A 20 -28.35 8.90 -19.66
N PRO A 21 -27.34 8.42 -18.91
CA PRO A 21 -26.87 7.06 -19.09
C PRO A 21 -28.05 6.09 -18.87
N PRO A 22 -28.12 4.98 -19.62
CA PRO A 22 -29.16 3.98 -19.40
C PRO A 22 -29.12 3.52 -17.95
N ALA A 23 -30.28 3.46 -17.30
CA ALA A 23 -30.42 2.96 -15.94
C ALA A 23 -29.83 1.54 -15.87
N GLY A 24 -28.71 1.38 -15.15
CA GLY A 24 -27.97 0.12 -15.04
C GLY A 24 -26.54 0.16 -15.59
N ALA A 25 -26.12 1.21 -16.30
CA ALA A 25 -24.71 1.44 -16.60
C ALA A 25 -24.00 2.01 -15.37
N GLN A 26 -23.54 1.13 -14.47
CA GLN A 26 -22.44 1.49 -13.58
C GLN A 26 -21.26 1.81 -14.50
N LEU A 27 -20.90 3.09 -14.61
CA LEU A 27 -19.62 3.46 -15.20
C LEU A 27 -18.57 2.77 -14.33
N GLU A 28 -17.97 1.69 -14.84
CA GLU A 28 -16.78 1.08 -14.25
C GLU A 28 -15.83 2.24 -13.92
N PRO A 29 -15.45 2.44 -12.64
CA PRO A 29 -14.59 3.53 -12.26
C PRO A 29 -13.33 3.50 -13.13
N VAL A 30 -13.08 4.57 -13.87
CA VAL A 30 -11.91 4.63 -14.75
C VAL A 30 -10.66 4.60 -13.89
N ASN A 31 -9.93 3.48 -13.92
CA ASN A 31 -8.62 3.37 -13.29
C ASN A 31 -7.60 4.20 -14.09
N VAL A 32 -7.35 5.44 -13.66
CA VAL A 32 -6.37 6.32 -14.31
C VAL A 32 -4.96 5.98 -13.82
N PRO A 33 -4.01 5.59 -14.70
CA PRO A 33 -2.63 5.26 -14.31
C PRO A 33 -1.76 6.52 -14.19
N TRP A 34 -2.27 7.56 -13.50
CA TRP A 34 -1.59 8.86 -13.42
C TRP A 34 -0.15 8.81 -12.85
N PRO A 35 0.26 7.87 -11.96
CA PRO A 35 1.64 7.83 -11.49
C PRO A 35 2.65 7.59 -12.63
N GLN A 36 2.24 6.89 -13.68
CA GLN A 36 3.07 6.61 -14.86
C GLN A 36 3.34 7.88 -15.70
N LEU A 37 2.53 8.92 -15.51
CA LEU A 37 2.69 10.22 -16.17
C LEU A 37 3.74 11.10 -15.47
N LEU A 38 4.13 10.75 -14.23
CA LEU A 38 5.11 11.50 -13.47
C LEU A 38 6.52 10.93 -13.69
N PRO A 39 7.44 11.66 -14.34
CA PRO A 39 8.77 11.15 -14.63
C PRO A 39 9.57 10.92 -13.32
N PRO A 40 10.47 9.93 -13.31
CA PRO A 40 11.43 9.76 -12.22
C PRO A 40 12.41 10.94 -12.21
N ALA A 41 12.95 11.26 -11.04
CA ALA A 41 14.05 12.21 -10.92
C ALA A 41 15.29 11.71 -11.71
N PRO A 42 16.13 12.61 -12.25
CA PRO A 42 17.43 12.24 -12.77
C PRO A 42 18.29 11.58 -11.69
N GLY A 43 19.18 10.67 -12.09
CA GLY A 43 20.11 10.00 -11.18
C GLY A 43 20.99 9.00 -11.92
N SER A 44 22.14 8.66 -11.33
CA SER A 44 23.04 7.61 -11.83
C SER A 44 22.61 6.23 -11.34
N GLY A 45 23.30 5.17 -11.81
CA GLY A 45 23.16 3.84 -11.24
C GLY A 45 23.32 3.89 -9.70
N GLY A 46 22.33 3.37 -8.99
CA GLY A 46 22.30 3.29 -7.53
C GLY A 46 22.56 1.87 -7.03
N PRO A 47 22.17 1.56 -5.78
CA PRO A 47 22.13 0.19 -5.27
C PRO A 47 21.48 -0.77 -6.26
N GLN A 48 21.89 -2.03 -6.23
CA GLN A 48 21.32 -3.08 -7.06
C GLN A 48 20.77 -4.19 -6.16
N PRO A 49 19.74 -4.91 -6.61
CA PRO A 49 19.23 -6.07 -5.88
C PRO A 49 20.38 -7.01 -5.55
N ALA A 50 20.42 -7.44 -4.29
CA ALA A 50 21.44 -8.34 -3.77
C ALA A 50 20.76 -9.45 -2.97
N ALA A 51 21.42 -10.60 -2.92
CA ALA A 51 20.96 -11.75 -2.14
C ALA A 51 20.76 -11.35 -0.67
N THR A 52 19.57 -11.63 -0.14
CA THR A 52 19.24 -11.45 1.29
C THR A 52 18.99 -12.80 1.96
N ALA A 53 18.92 -12.81 3.29
CA ALA A 53 18.59 -14.02 4.04
C ALA A 53 17.23 -14.62 3.65
N SER A 54 16.27 -13.74 3.31
CA SER A 54 14.91 -14.11 2.92
C SER A 54 14.80 -14.43 1.43
N CYS A 55 15.66 -13.87 0.58
CA CYS A 55 15.71 -14.18 -0.84
C CYS A 55 17.15 -14.16 -1.37
N HIS A 56 17.79 -15.34 -1.43
CA HIS A 56 19.15 -15.45 -1.97
C HIS A 56 19.20 -15.34 -3.50
N THR A 57 18.18 -15.87 -4.18
CA THR A 57 18.09 -15.86 -5.64
C THR A 57 16.66 -15.54 -6.03
N ALA A 58 16.47 -14.46 -6.78
CA ALA A 58 15.16 -13.99 -7.21
C ALA A 58 14.43 -15.08 -8.00
N THR A 59 13.47 -15.69 -7.34
CA THR A 59 12.59 -16.72 -7.90
C THR A 59 11.24 -16.61 -7.22
N LEU A 60 10.21 -17.20 -7.83
CA LEU A 60 8.89 -17.28 -7.19
C LEU A 60 8.92 -17.94 -5.81
N ARG A 61 9.92 -18.78 -5.52
CA ARG A 61 10.07 -19.38 -4.18
C ARG A 61 10.34 -18.37 -3.07
N CYS A 62 10.94 -17.21 -3.39
CA CYS A 62 11.08 -16.12 -2.42
C CYS A 62 9.71 -15.57 -2.03
N VAL A 63 8.87 -15.26 -3.03
CA VAL A 63 7.49 -14.78 -2.82
C VAL A 63 6.65 -15.85 -2.11
N ASP A 64 6.78 -17.13 -2.49
CA ASP A 64 6.12 -18.23 -1.79
C ASP A 64 6.57 -18.31 -0.31
N GLY A 65 7.83 -17.94 -0.01
CA GLY A 65 8.36 -17.83 1.35
C GLY A 65 7.71 -16.70 2.15
N VAL A 66 7.55 -15.53 1.54
CA VAL A 66 6.79 -14.41 2.12
C VAL A 66 5.36 -14.83 2.40
N ILE A 67 4.68 -15.47 1.45
CA ILE A 67 3.31 -15.98 1.63
C ILE A 67 3.22 -16.95 2.81
N ARG A 68 4.15 -17.91 2.93
CA ARG A 68 4.16 -18.85 4.07
C ARG A 68 4.32 -18.13 5.41
N ARG A 69 5.20 -17.12 5.49
CA ARG A 69 5.42 -16.34 6.72
C ARG A 69 4.21 -15.45 7.05
N MET A 70 3.60 -14.85 6.03
CA MET A 70 2.36 -14.09 6.17
C MET A 70 1.20 -14.96 6.68
N ASP A 71 1.03 -16.16 6.11
CA ASP A 71 0.00 -17.11 6.51
C ASP A 71 0.22 -17.57 7.96
N ALA A 72 1.46 -17.89 8.33
CA ALA A 72 1.81 -18.26 9.71
C ALA A 72 1.59 -17.13 10.73
N ALA A 73 1.82 -15.87 10.34
CA ALA A 73 1.55 -14.71 11.18
C ALA A 73 0.04 -14.42 11.29
N TRP A 74 -0.71 -14.59 10.20
CA TRP A 74 -2.14 -14.30 10.12
C TRP A 74 -3.00 -15.33 10.86
N GLN A 75 -2.76 -16.64 10.67
CA GLN A 75 -3.58 -17.71 11.24
C GLN A 75 -3.86 -17.62 12.76
N PRO A 76 -2.88 -17.34 13.65
CA PRO A 76 -3.18 -17.19 15.07
C PRO A 76 -4.04 -15.94 15.35
N LEU A 77 -3.81 -14.84 14.64
CA LEU A 77 -4.60 -13.61 14.78
C LEU A 77 -6.05 -13.83 14.33
N ASP A 78 -6.23 -14.51 13.20
CA ASP A 78 -7.53 -14.89 12.64
C ASP A 78 -8.34 -15.71 13.65
N ARG A 79 -7.75 -16.79 14.18
CA ARG A 79 -8.39 -17.67 15.17
C ARG A 79 -8.78 -16.97 16.48
N SER A 80 -8.02 -15.96 16.89
CA SER A 80 -8.32 -15.20 18.11
C SER A 80 -9.15 -13.94 17.85
N CYS A 81 -9.59 -13.69 16.62
CA CYS A 81 -10.23 -12.44 16.22
C CYS A 81 -9.43 -11.20 16.62
N ASP A 82 -8.09 -11.30 16.60
CA ASP A 82 -7.21 -10.16 16.87
C ASP A 82 -7.30 -9.18 15.71
N HIS A 83 -7.49 -7.89 16.00
CA HIS A 83 -7.76 -6.93 14.93
C HIS A 83 -6.59 -6.72 13.98
N ARG A 84 -5.37 -7.07 14.40
CA ARG A 84 -4.19 -7.11 13.52
C ARG A 84 -4.35 -8.11 12.37
N ALA A 85 -5.26 -9.09 12.49
CA ALA A 85 -5.59 -10.05 11.44
C ALA A 85 -6.08 -9.35 10.16
N VAL A 86 -6.75 -8.19 10.29
CA VAL A 86 -7.32 -7.48 9.15
C VAL A 86 -6.25 -7.00 8.17
N PHE A 87 -5.25 -6.25 8.66
CA PHE A 87 -4.14 -5.86 7.78
C PHE A 87 -3.27 -7.05 7.37
N ALA A 88 -3.04 -8.02 8.27
CA ALA A 88 -2.27 -9.22 7.93
C ALA A 88 -2.91 -10.00 6.77
N LEU A 89 -4.25 -10.14 6.74
CA LEU A 89 -4.96 -10.78 5.64
C LEU A 89 -4.92 -9.94 4.36
N THR A 90 -5.14 -8.63 4.46
CA THR A 90 -4.98 -7.70 3.33
C THR A 90 -3.63 -7.87 2.66
N TYR A 91 -2.56 -7.89 3.45
CA TYR A 91 -1.21 -8.04 2.93
C TYR A 91 -1.00 -9.45 2.33
N LEU A 92 -1.46 -10.51 3.01
CA LEU A 92 -1.38 -11.88 2.49
C LEU A 92 -2.08 -12.04 1.13
N ILE A 93 -3.29 -11.49 0.98
CA ILE A 93 -4.05 -11.51 -0.29
C ILE A 93 -3.29 -10.74 -1.36
N THR A 94 -2.73 -9.58 -1.02
CA THR A 94 -1.96 -8.75 -1.96
C THR A 94 -0.71 -9.50 -2.45
N THR A 95 0.04 -10.15 -1.55
CA THR A 95 1.22 -10.95 -1.92
C THR A 95 0.85 -12.17 -2.76
N ARG A 96 -0.29 -12.82 -2.49
CA ARG A 96 -0.81 -13.90 -3.35
C ARG A 96 -1.14 -13.40 -4.76
N GLY A 97 -1.83 -12.27 -4.89
CA GLY A 97 -2.10 -11.66 -6.19
C GLY A 97 -0.83 -11.25 -6.94
N PHE A 98 0.17 -10.75 -6.22
CA PHE A 98 1.49 -10.46 -6.77
C PHE A 98 2.18 -11.73 -7.30
N ARG A 99 2.22 -12.79 -6.49
CA ARG A 99 2.75 -14.10 -6.90
C ARG A 99 2.02 -14.62 -8.14
N ASP A 100 0.69 -14.65 -8.13
CA ASP A 100 -0.12 -15.20 -9.22
C ASP A 100 0.04 -14.40 -10.52
N THR A 101 0.33 -13.11 -10.42
CA THR A 101 0.66 -12.27 -11.58
C THR A 101 1.99 -12.70 -12.18
N LEU A 102 3.05 -12.80 -11.36
CA LEU A 102 4.36 -13.27 -11.81
C LEU A 102 4.35 -14.71 -12.36
N GLY A 103 3.51 -15.58 -11.79
CA GLY A 103 3.37 -16.96 -12.24
C GLY A 103 2.65 -17.10 -13.58
N ARG A 104 1.73 -16.18 -13.89
CA ARG A 104 1.00 -16.15 -15.18
C ARG A 104 1.79 -15.44 -16.27
N ASP A 105 2.50 -14.37 -15.92
CA ASP A 105 3.28 -13.56 -16.84
C ASP A 105 4.64 -13.19 -16.21
N PRO A 106 5.70 -13.96 -16.50
CA PRO A 106 7.06 -13.66 -16.04
C PRO A 106 7.63 -12.33 -16.57
N HIS A 107 7.02 -11.76 -17.61
CA HIS A 107 7.45 -10.50 -18.24
C HIS A 107 6.57 -9.31 -17.85
N PHE A 108 5.64 -9.50 -16.90
CA PHE A 108 4.78 -8.43 -16.41
C PHE A 108 5.57 -7.24 -15.85
N PHE A 109 6.73 -7.52 -15.24
CA PHE A 109 7.73 -6.52 -14.87
C PHE A 109 8.96 -6.65 -15.77
N ARG A 110 9.60 -5.52 -16.07
CA ARG A 110 10.82 -5.49 -16.90
C ARG A 110 12.02 -6.05 -16.13
N ASP A 111 12.10 -5.76 -14.83
CA ASP A 111 13.14 -6.23 -13.93
C ASP A 111 12.54 -7.18 -12.87
N PHE A 112 12.37 -8.46 -13.26
CA PHE A 112 11.85 -9.52 -12.40
C PHE A 112 12.69 -9.69 -11.12
N ASP A 113 14.02 -9.66 -11.26
CA ASP A 113 14.91 -9.87 -10.14
C ASP A 113 14.74 -8.76 -9.10
N TRP A 114 14.65 -7.50 -9.54
CA TRP A 114 14.42 -6.37 -8.67
C TRP A 114 13.09 -6.46 -7.92
N ILE A 115 11.98 -6.75 -8.61
CA ILE A 115 10.67 -6.73 -7.95
C ILE A 115 10.53 -7.87 -6.93
N VAL A 116 11.18 -9.02 -7.16
CA VAL A 116 11.19 -10.14 -6.20
C VAL A 116 12.03 -9.83 -4.97
N HIS A 117 13.20 -9.19 -5.12
CA HIS A 117 13.96 -8.73 -3.95
C HIS A 117 13.22 -7.62 -3.20
N LEU A 118 12.55 -6.70 -3.92
CA LEU A 118 11.72 -5.67 -3.30
C LEU A 118 10.62 -6.29 -2.45
N ASP A 119 9.89 -7.29 -2.97
CA ASP A 119 8.85 -8.00 -2.21
C ASP A 119 9.41 -8.59 -0.90
N ALA A 120 10.55 -9.29 -0.97
CA ALA A 120 11.18 -9.91 0.20
C ALA A 120 11.67 -8.88 1.23
N ASP A 121 12.40 -7.85 0.80
CA ASP A 121 12.97 -6.83 1.68
C ASP A 121 11.87 -5.95 2.31
N PHE A 122 10.82 -5.68 1.54
CA PHE A 122 9.64 -4.98 2.00
C PHE A 122 8.88 -5.78 3.06
N ALA A 123 8.69 -7.08 2.84
CA ALA A 123 8.07 -7.97 3.81
C ALA A 123 8.87 -8.06 5.11
N ASP A 124 10.20 -8.10 5.03
CA ASP A 124 11.07 -8.16 6.21
C ASP A 124 10.97 -6.92 7.10
N LEU A 125 10.61 -5.75 6.55
CA LEU A 125 10.33 -4.56 7.37
C LEU A 125 9.05 -4.74 8.19
N TYR A 126 7.97 -5.25 7.58
CA TYR A 126 6.73 -5.56 8.29
C TYR A 126 6.95 -6.61 9.39
N PHE A 127 7.59 -7.73 9.05
CA PHE A 127 7.78 -8.78 10.04
C PHE A 127 8.68 -8.35 11.20
N ARG A 128 9.73 -7.56 10.95
CA ARG A 128 10.53 -6.97 12.03
C ARG A 128 9.68 -6.08 12.94
N ALA A 129 8.79 -5.25 12.37
CA ALA A 129 7.90 -4.42 13.17
C ALA A 129 6.91 -5.28 13.99
N PHE A 130 6.35 -6.32 13.37
CA PHE A 130 5.41 -7.25 14.01
C PHE A 130 6.06 -8.05 15.15
N ASP A 131 7.23 -8.65 14.92
CA ASP A 131 7.98 -9.41 15.91
C ASP A 131 8.44 -8.51 17.07
N ASN A 132 8.93 -7.30 16.77
CA ASN A 132 9.34 -6.34 17.78
C ASN A 132 8.17 -5.82 18.64
N TYR A 133 6.94 -5.85 18.12
CA TYR A 133 5.79 -5.36 18.88
C TYR A 133 5.51 -6.18 20.14
N ALA A 134 5.77 -7.49 20.11
CA ALA A 134 5.55 -8.37 21.24
C ALA A 134 6.59 -8.20 22.37
N HIS A 135 7.87 -8.02 22.02
CA HIS A 135 8.98 -8.14 22.99
C HIS A 135 9.94 -6.95 23.03
N HIS A 136 9.93 -6.09 22.01
CA HIS A 136 10.94 -5.08 21.75
C HIS A 136 10.31 -3.76 21.28
N ARG A 137 9.24 -3.32 21.96
CA ARG A 137 8.38 -2.21 21.52
C ARG A 137 9.12 -0.91 21.21
N GLY A 138 10.26 -0.65 21.85
CA GLY A 138 11.14 0.50 21.57
C GLY A 138 11.69 0.53 20.14
N PHE A 139 11.85 -0.64 19.50
CA PHE A 139 12.35 -0.80 18.14
C PHE A 139 11.26 -0.80 17.07
N VAL A 140 9.98 -0.73 17.47
CA VAL A 140 8.86 -0.65 16.52
C VAL A 140 8.78 0.78 15.97
N PRO A 141 8.81 0.98 14.63
CA PRO A 141 8.60 2.29 14.02
C PRO A 141 7.31 2.94 14.50
N ARG A 142 7.28 4.27 14.63
CA ARG A 142 6.17 4.96 15.31
C ARG A 142 4.82 4.70 14.62
N ALA A 143 4.77 4.78 13.29
CA ALA A 143 3.56 4.53 12.53
C ALA A 143 3.03 3.09 12.73
N TRP A 144 3.92 2.09 12.72
CA TRP A 144 3.58 0.70 13.05
C TRP A 144 3.09 0.54 14.48
N ARG A 145 3.74 1.22 15.44
CA ARG A 145 3.33 1.18 16.84
C ARG A 145 1.91 1.74 17.01
N THR A 146 1.60 2.87 16.38
CA THR A 146 0.24 3.42 16.37
C THR A 146 -0.75 2.44 15.73
N ALA A 147 -0.41 1.80 14.60
CA ALA A 147 -1.27 0.80 13.96
C ALA A 147 -1.56 -0.40 14.88
N PHE A 148 -0.53 -0.97 15.50
CA PHE A 148 -0.70 -2.12 16.39
C PHE A 148 -1.39 -1.75 17.72
N ASP A 149 -1.15 -0.56 18.24
CA ASP A 149 -1.83 -0.06 19.44
C ASP A 149 -3.32 0.19 19.18
N ALA A 150 -3.65 0.75 18.02
CA ALA A 150 -5.03 0.95 17.60
C ALA A 150 -5.77 -0.38 17.47
N ALA A 151 -5.17 -1.38 16.82
CA ALA A 151 -5.72 -2.73 16.71
C ALA A 151 -5.87 -3.47 18.06
N ARG A 152 -5.23 -2.99 19.14
CA ARG A 152 -5.49 -3.50 20.50
C ARG A 152 -6.61 -2.75 21.23
N GLY A 153 -6.87 -1.51 20.82
CA GLY A 153 -7.92 -0.67 21.38
C GLY A 153 -9.30 -1.01 20.81
N ASP A 154 -10.34 -0.43 21.40
CA ASP A 154 -11.75 -0.71 21.09
C ASP A 154 -12.43 0.37 20.22
N GLN A 155 -11.62 1.21 19.58
CA GLN A 155 -12.07 2.47 18.99
C GLN A 155 -11.93 2.54 17.47
N THR A 156 -11.22 1.62 16.81
CA THR A 156 -11.09 1.60 15.34
C THR A 156 -11.99 0.56 14.70
N ASN A 157 -12.48 0.89 13.50
CA ASN A 157 -13.14 -0.07 12.63
C ASN A 157 -12.11 -0.85 11.78
N ALA A 158 -12.55 -1.93 11.14
CA ALA A 158 -11.63 -2.75 10.34
C ALA A 158 -11.01 -1.97 9.17
N GLY A 159 -11.74 -1.05 8.55
CA GLY A 159 -11.21 -0.17 7.49
C GLY A 159 -10.05 0.70 7.98
N GLN A 160 -10.16 1.29 9.17
CA GLN A 160 -9.10 2.06 9.82
C GLN A 160 -7.87 1.19 10.11
N ASP A 161 -8.07 -0.04 10.60
CA ASP A 161 -6.95 -0.97 10.85
C ASP A 161 -6.20 -1.30 9.55
N VAL A 162 -6.93 -1.53 8.44
CA VAL A 162 -6.29 -1.71 7.12
C VAL A 162 -5.51 -0.47 6.73
N PHE A 163 -6.10 0.73 6.81
CA PHE A 163 -5.43 1.96 6.41
C PHE A 163 -4.22 2.30 7.28
N LEU A 164 -4.26 2.00 8.58
CA LEU A 164 -3.14 2.18 9.48
C LEU A 164 -1.97 1.28 9.09
N GLY A 165 -2.24 0.01 8.80
CA GLY A 165 -1.23 -0.92 8.31
C GLY A 165 -0.70 -0.53 6.92
N MET A 166 -1.59 -0.16 5.99
CA MET A 166 -1.20 0.33 4.65
C MET A 166 -0.36 1.61 4.74
N ASN A 167 -0.69 2.53 5.63
CA ASN A 167 0.11 3.74 5.86
C ASN A 167 1.51 3.38 6.37
N ALA A 168 1.62 2.56 7.43
CA ALA A 168 2.91 2.17 7.96
C ALA A 168 3.75 1.38 6.94
N HIS A 169 3.12 0.48 6.19
CA HIS A 169 3.81 -0.30 5.18
C HIS A 169 4.19 0.54 3.95
N ILE A 170 3.27 1.28 3.35
CA ILE A 170 3.54 2.03 2.12
C ILE A 170 4.31 3.33 2.39
N GLN A 171 3.85 4.17 3.32
CA GLN A 171 4.42 5.50 3.50
C GLN A 171 5.76 5.45 4.26
N ARG A 172 5.93 4.46 5.14
CA ARG A 172 7.17 4.30 5.93
C ARG A 172 8.09 3.21 5.40
N ASP A 173 7.64 1.97 5.23
CA ASP A 173 8.57 0.87 4.88
C ASP A 173 9.05 0.94 3.42
N LEU A 174 8.15 1.21 2.48
CA LEU A 174 8.44 1.14 1.04
C LEU A 174 9.57 2.08 0.59
N PRO A 175 9.68 3.35 1.06
CA PRO A 175 10.82 4.20 0.73
C PRO A 175 12.17 3.58 1.10
N PHE A 176 12.24 2.93 2.27
CA PHE A 176 13.48 2.31 2.73
C PHE A 176 13.80 1.05 1.94
N ALA A 177 12.80 0.21 1.66
CA ALA A 177 12.98 -0.99 0.82
C ALA A 177 13.44 -0.59 -0.59
N LEU A 178 12.76 0.36 -1.24
CA LEU A 178 13.13 0.90 -2.55
C LEU A 178 14.54 1.49 -2.60
N ALA A 179 14.92 2.24 -1.56
CA ALA A 179 16.26 2.81 -1.47
C ALA A 179 17.36 1.75 -1.30
N GLU A 180 17.03 0.60 -0.70
CA GLU A 180 17.95 -0.52 -0.49
C GLU A 180 18.14 -1.34 -1.78
N VAL A 181 17.04 -1.77 -2.43
CA VAL A 181 17.12 -2.55 -3.68
C VAL A 181 17.50 -1.71 -4.91
N GLY A 182 17.35 -0.39 -4.79
CA GLY A 182 17.77 0.63 -5.75
C GLY A 182 16.78 0.93 -6.87
N LEU A 183 16.80 2.19 -7.34
CA LEU A 183 15.75 2.77 -8.19
C LEU A 183 16.04 2.72 -9.70
N ARG A 184 17.26 2.35 -10.08
CA ARG A 184 17.71 2.35 -11.48
C ARG A 184 18.51 1.09 -11.78
N MET A 185 18.37 0.59 -13.00
CA MET A 185 19.20 -0.49 -13.51
C MET A 185 20.64 -0.01 -13.77
N ARG A 186 21.55 -0.93 -14.09
CA ARG A 186 22.96 -0.63 -14.35
C ARG A 186 23.17 0.30 -15.55
N ASP A 187 22.28 0.26 -16.53
CA ASP A 187 22.26 1.16 -17.69
C ASP A 187 21.60 2.53 -17.39
N SER A 188 21.29 2.80 -16.11
CA SER A 188 20.61 4.00 -15.63
C SER A 188 19.14 4.16 -16.07
N SER A 189 18.54 3.14 -16.69
CA SER A 189 17.10 3.10 -16.89
C SER A 189 16.37 3.05 -15.53
N SER A 190 15.23 3.71 -15.44
CA SER A 190 14.46 3.81 -14.19
C SER A 190 13.58 2.57 -13.98
N ARG A 191 13.49 2.12 -12.73
CA ARG A 191 12.56 1.07 -12.29
C ARG A 191 11.19 1.60 -11.85
N LYS A 192 10.95 2.91 -11.97
CA LYS A 192 9.65 3.53 -11.69
C LYS A 192 8.49 2.87 -12.45
N PRO A 193 8.63 2.53 -13.75
CA PRO A 193 7.55 1.86 -14.47
C PRO A 193 7.13 0.54 -13.80
N ASP A 194 8.08 -0.28 -13.34
CA ASP A 194 7.78 -1.53 -12.64
C ASP A 194 7.18 -1.26 -11.25
N HIS A 195 7.67 -0.25 -10.51
CA HIS A 195 7.05 0.21 -9.27
C HIS A 195 5.57 0.59 -9.46
N ASP A 196 5.27 1.35 -10.51
CA ASP A 196 3.91 1.83 -10.80
C ASP A 196 3.02 0.70 -11.35
N GLN A 197 3.60 -0.28 -12.05
CA GLN A 197 2.90 -1.43 -12.61
C GLN A 197 2.26 -2.30 -11.52
N VAL A 198 2.82 -2.32 -10.29
CA VAL A 198 2.19 -2.97 -9.12
C VAL A 198 0.80 -2.43 -8.83
N ASN A 199 0.49 -1.17 -9.20
CA ASN A 199 -0.85 -0.61 -9.00
C ASN A 199 -1.94 -1.41 -9.74
N ALA A 200 -1.62 -2.03 -10.88
CA ALA A 200 -2.57 -2.90 -11.58
C ALA A 200 -2.91 -4.15 -10.76
N ILE A 201 -1.94 -4.68 -10.02
CA ILE A 201 -2.16 -5.81 -9.08
C ILE A 201 -3.05 -5.35 -7.93
N LEU A 202 -2.77 -4.18 -7.33
CA LEU A 202 -3.58 -3.61 -6.25
C LEU A 202 -5.04 -3.42 -6.65
N VAL A 203 -5.28 -2.90 -7.85
CA VAL A 203 -6.63 -2.76 -8.43
C VAL A 203 -7.30 -4.13 -8.54
N SER A 204 -6.59 -5.15 -9.01
CA SER A 204 -7.17 -6.49 -9.21
C SER A 204 -7.54 -7.22 -7.91
N VAL A 205 -6.86 -6.95 -6.80
CA VAL A 205 -7.09 -7.64 -5.52
C VAL A 205 -8.03 -6.89 -4.58
N MET A 206 -8.28 -5.60 -4.82
CA MET A 206 -8.99 -4.71 -3.88
C MET A 206 -10.38 -5.23 -3.52
N GLU A 207 -11.16 -5.65 -4.51
CA GLU A 207 -12.50 -6.17 -4.30
C GLU A 207 -12.47 -7.50 -3.52
N HIS A 208 -11.52 -8.39 -3.85
CA HIS A 208 -11.37 -9.65 -3.11
C HIS A 208 -10.97 -9.43 -1.65
N ILE A 209 -10.08 -8.47 -1.38
CA ILE A 209 -9.72 -8.07 -0.01
C ILE A 209 -10.97 -7.63 0.75
N LYS A 210 -11.74 -6.70 0.19
CA LYS A 210 -12.96 -6.19 0.82
C LYS A 210 -13.94 -7.32 1.14
N GLN A 211 -14.18 -8.23 0.21
CA GLN A 211 -15.07 -9.37 0.41
C GLN A 211 -14.59 -10.30 1.55
N GLU A 212 -13.29 -10.61 1.59
CA GLU A 212 -12.75 -11.47 2.66
C GLU A 212 -12.79 -10.79 4.03
N LEU A 213 -12.50 -9.48 4.10
CA LEU A 213 -12.61 -8.72 5.35
C LEU A 213 -14.06 -8.59 5.83
N GLN A 214 -14.99 -8.33 4.90
CA GLN A 214 -16.42 -8.29 5.18
C GLN A 214 -16.92 -9.60 5.77
N ARG A 215 -16.54 -10.71 5.12
CA ARG A 215 -17.01 -12.05 5.48
C ARG A 215 -16.44 -12.55 6.81
N ARG A 216 -15.19 -12.21 7.14
CA ARG A 216 -14.48 -12.76 8.30
C ARG A 216 -14.55 -11.88 9.54
N TYR A 217 -14.47 -10.57 9.35
CA TYR A 217 -14.19 -9.67 10.46
C TYR A 217 -15.25 -8.61 10.67
N ASP A 218 -15.88 -8.10 9.62
CA ASP A 218 -16.71 -6.91 9.74
C ASP A 218 -17.79 -6.82 8.65
N SER A 219 -19.02 -7.26 8.96
CA SER A 219 -20.13 -7.29 7.98
C SER A 219 -20.50 -5.93 7.40
N ILE A 220 -20.13 -4.83 8.06
CA ILE A 220 -20.40 -3.46 7.61
C ILE A 220 -19.11 -2.75 7.18
N PHE A 221 -18.06 -3.50 6.85
CA PHE A 221 -16.78 -2.96 6.42
C PHE A 221 -16.97 -1.91 5.33
N GLN A 222 -16.35 -0.76 5.58
CA GLN A 222 -16.16 0.32 4.62
C GLN A 222 -14.69 0.73 4.69
N TRP A 223 -14.17 1.23 3.58
CA TRP A 223 -12.90 1.93 3.60
C TRP A 223 -13.04 3.17 4.49
N GLY A 224 -12.14 3.35 5.46
CA GLY A 224 -12.14 4.51 6.35
C GLY A 224 -13.31 4.57 7.36
N SER A 225 -13.66 5.79 7.78
CA SER A 225 -14.75 6.07 8.74
C SER A 225 -15.65 7.17 8.17
N PRO A 226 -16.99 7.09 8.34
CA PRO A 226 -17.93 8.12 7.86
C PRO A 226 -17.65 9.53 8.39
N SER A 227 -16.95 9.65 9.52
CA SER A 227 -16.62 10.91 10.18
C SER A 227 -15.26 11.48 9.76
N GLN A 228 -14.56 10.85 8.81
CA GLN A 228 -13.20 11.22 8.42
C GLN A 228 -13.09 11.44 6.90
N PRO A 229 -12.09 12.20 6.42
CA PRO A 229 -11.86 12.41 5.00
C PRO A 229 -11.18 11.19 4.33
N PHE A 230 -11.42 9.99 4.86
CA PHE A 230 -10.89 8.76 4.29
C PHE A 230 -11.87 8.20 3.24
N PRO A 231 -11.37 7.38 2.31
CA PRO A 231 -12.12 6.98 1.13
C PRO A 231 -13.41 6.23 1.45
N ALA A 232 -14.58 6.76 1.07
CA ALA A 232 -15.84 6.04 1.22
C ALA A 232 -16.06 4.96 0.14
N THR A 233 -15.19 4.89 -0.87
CA THR A 233 -15.31 3.98 -2.02
C THR A 233 -13.99 3.30 -2.33
N ASP A 234 -14.06 2.12 -2.97
CA ASP A 234 -12.88 1.36 -3.40
C ASP A 234 -11.98 2.19 -4.33
N GLN A 235 -12.60 2.97 -5.22
CA GLN A 235 -11.86 3.86 -6.13
C GLN A 235 -11.08 4.95 -5.39
N ALA A 236 -11.70 5.60 -4.41
CA ALA A 236 -11.00 6.62 -3.63
C ALA A 236 -9.88 5.99 -2.78
N ALA A 237 -10.06 4.74 -2.31
CA ALA A 237 -9.01 4.00 -1.59
C ALA A 237 -7.82 3.73 -2.51
N LEU A 238 -8.09 3.27 -3.73
CA LEU A 238 -7.05 3.06 -4.75
C LEU A 238 -6.30 4.35 -5.08
N GLU A 239 -6.97 5.50 -5.21
CA GLU A 239 -6.28 6.76 -5.49
C GLU A 239 -5.40 7.25 -4.34
N VAL A 240 -5.85 7.08 -3.09
CA VAL A 240 -5.00 7.33 -1.91
C VAL A 240 -3.77 6.42 -1.92
N LEU A 241 -3.94 5.13 -2.23
CA LEU A 241 -2.82 4.19 -2.28
C LEU A 241 -1.82 4.52 -3.38
N LYS A 242 -2.29 4.87 -4.59
CA LYS A 242 -1.41 5.35 -5.67
C LYS A 242 -0.63 6.59 -5.25
N SER A 243 -1.29 7.53 -4.57
CA SER A 243 -0.66 8.74 -4.04
C SER A 243 0.43 8.43 -3.02
N TRP A 244 0.16 7.53 -2.07
CA TRP A 244 1.14 7.08 -1.09
C TRP A 244 2.32 6.33 -1.72
N ARG A 245 2.07 5.49 -2.73
CA ARG A 245 3.13 4.79 -3.48
C ARG A 245 4.00 5.76 -4.28
N GLU A 246 3.39 6.75 -4.94
CA GLU A 246 4.15 7.83 -5.60
C GLU A 246 5.00 8.59 -4.59
N GLY A 247 4.42 8.97 -3.44
CA GLY A 247 5.15 9.61 -2.35
C GLY A 247 6.31 8.76 -1.83
N ALA A 248 6.11 7.44 -1.74
CA ALA A 248 7.14 6.50 -1.34
C ALA A 248 8.31 6.45 -2.34
N TRP A 249 8.01 6.45 -3.64
CA TRP A 249 9.01 6.55 -4.69
C TRP A 249 9.83 7.85 -4.56
N ARG A 250 9.17 9.01 -4.37
CA ARG A 250 9.86 10.29 -4.17
C ARG A 250 10.73 10.31 -2.92
N ASN A 251 10.27 9.69 -1.85
CA ASN A 251 11.06 9.56 -0.63
C ASN A 251 12.28 8.65 -0.82
N ALA A 252 12.16 7.58 -1.61
CA ALA A 252 13.30 6.75 -1.98
C ALA A 252 14.30 7.54 -2.84
N GLU A 253 13.83 8.35 -3.80
CA GLU A 253 14.69 9.24 -4.59
C GLU A 253 15.47 10.20 -3.68
N ARG A 254 14.81 10.80 -2.68
CA ARG A 254 15.46 11.64 -1.66
C ARG A 254 16.49 10.87 -0.83
N LEU A 255 16.21 9.63 -0.45
CA LEU A 255 17.14 8.79 0.33
C LEU A 255 18.40 8.43 -0.47
N VAL A 256 18.24 8.05 -1.74
CA VAL A 256 19.34 7.63 -2.62
C VAL A 256 20.19 8.83 -3.07
N ASN A 257 19.57 9.99 -3.27
CA ASN A 257 20.28 11.20 -3.73
C ASN A 257 20.86 12.05 -2.59
N ALA A 258 20.66 11.68 -1.33
CA ALA A 258 21.24 12.40 -0.20
C ALA A 258 22.78 12.41 -0.27
N HIS A 259 23.39 13.58 -0.20
CA HIS A 259 24.83 13.81 -0.37
C HIS A 259 25.65 13.55 0.91
N SER A 260 24.98 13.39 2.05
CA SER A 260 25.64 13.12 3.34
C SER A 260 24.80 12.20 4.23
N ALA A 261 25.46 11.56 5.21
CA ALA A 261 24.76 10.78 6.22
C ALA A 261 23.78 11.63 7.05
N SER A 262 24.08 12.92 7.26
CA SER A 262 23.17 13.84 7.97
C SER A 262 21.91 14.13 7.16
N GLU A 263 22.08 14.39 5.86
CA GLU A 263 20.96 14.60 4.94
C GLU A 263 20.09 13.35 4.83
N ARG A 264 20.71 12.17 4.67
CA ARG A 264 19.98 10.90 4.62
C ARG A 264 19.17 10.66 5.90
N ARG A 265 19.73 10.97 7.08
CA ARG A 265 19.00 10.91 8.36
C ARG A 265 17.83 11.89 8.42
N SER A 266 18.00 13.11 7.92
CA SER A 266 16.92 14.10 7.84
C SER A 266 15.76 13.63 6.95
N VAL A 267 16.09 13.06 5.78
CA VAL A 267 15.08 12.44 4.89
C VAL A 267 14.39 11.28 5.61
N ALA A 268 15.13 10.36 6.21
CA ALA A 268 14.58 9.23 6.97
C ALA A 268 13.63 9.69 8.09
N GLN A 269 14.03 10.73 8.83
CA GLN A 269 13.19 11.31 9.88
C GLN A 269 11.89 11.90 9.31
N SER A 270 11.95 12.61 8.17
CA SER A 270 10.75 13.15 7.51
C SER A 270 9.77 12.07 7.04
N ILE A 271 10.28 10.90 6.64
CA ILE A 271 9.47 9.74 6.26
C ILE A 271 8.74 9.19 7.50
N GLU A 272 9.48 9.01 8.60
CA GLU A 272 8.93 8.55 9.88
C GLU A 272 7.92 9.55 10.47
N ASP A 273 8.14 10.86 10.32
CA ASP A 273 7.21 11.91 10.78
C ASP A 273 5.94 11.94 9.93
N ASN A 274 6.07 11.89 8.60
CA ASN A 274 4.91 11.87 7.70
C ASN A 274 4.01 10.66 7.96
N ALA A 275 4.58 9.45 8.04
CA ALA A 275 3.78 8.26 8.31
C ALA A 275 3.14 8.30 9.70
N GLN A 276 3.80 8.88 10.70
CA GLN A 276 3.22 9.05 12.02
C GLN A 276 2.05 10.06 12.02
N LEU A 277 2.17 11.17 11.29
CA LEU A 277 1.11 12.16 11.16
C LEU A 277 -0.14 11.54 10.52
N TRP A 278 0.03 10.78 9.44
CA TRP A 278 -1.08 10.03 8.83
C TRP A 278 -1.70 9.03 9.80
N ALA A 279 -0.87 8.28 10.55
CA ALA A 279 -1.38 7.33 11.54
C ALA A 279 -2.23 8.03 12.60
N GLN A 280 -1.78 9.19 13.10
CA GLN A 280 -2.53 10.01 14.06
C GLN A 280 -3.85 10.50 13.48
N SER A 281 -3.87 10.96 12.22
CA SER A 281 -5.11 11.36 11.56
C SER A 281 -6.10 10.18 11.44
N ILE A 282 -5.63 8.99 11.07
CA ILE A 282 -6.50 7.81 10.91
C ILE A 282 -7.14 7.37 12.23
N VAL A 283 -6.40 7.39 13.35
CA VAL A 283 -6.93 6.98 14.66
C VAL A 283 -7.91 7.98 15.29
N THR A 284 -7.90 9.26 14.89
CA THR A 284 -8.79 10.29 15.51
C THR A 284 -10.27 10.08 15.21
N GLY A 285 -10.64 9.28 14.21
CA GLY A 285 -12.02 8.99 13.83
C GLY A 285 -12.60 7.79 14.56
N THR A 286 -12.52 7.77 15.90
CA THR A 286 -12.97 6.63 16.69
C THR A 286 -14.45 6.33 16.46
N VAL A 287 -14.80 5.04 16.44
CA VAL A 287 -16.19 4.56 16.44
C VAL A 287 -16.45 3.88 17.78
N PRO A 288 -16.95 4.61 18.81
CA PRO A 288 -17.11 4.04 20.14
C PRO A 288 -18.00 2.80 20.15
N GLY A 289 -17.52 1.74 20.81
CA GLY A 289 -18.27 0.49 20.97
C GLY A 289 -18.24 -0.44 19.74
N TYR A 290 -17.46 -0.12 18.71
CA TYR A 290 -17.42 -0.92 17.47
C TYR A 290 -16.99 -2.38 17.70
N GLN A 291 -16.09 -2.63 18.66
CA GLN A 291 -15.69 -3.99 19.06
C GLN A 291 -16.87 -4.86 19.52
N ALA A 292 -17.86 -4.26 20.19
CA ALA A 292 -19.04 -4.99 20.65
C ALA A 292 -19.89 -5.54 19.49
N ILE A 293 -19.66 -5.06 18.27
CA ILE A 293 -20.27 -5.56 17.03
C ILE A 293 -19.31 -6.50 16.31
N ARG A 294 -18.07 -6.04 16.11
CA ARG A 294 -17.07 -6.73 15.29
C ARG A 294 -16.57 -8.04 15.90
N ASP A 295 -16.27 -8.06 17.21
CA ASP A 295 -15.68 -9.24 17.83
C ASP A 295 -16.68 -10.40 17.92
N PRO A 296 -17.96 -10.19 18.31
CA PRO A 296 -18.97 -11.24 18.21
C PRO A 296 -19.18 -11.71 16.77
N TYR A 297 -19.20 -10.79 15.80
CA TYR A 297 -19.35 -11.15 14.38
C TYR A 297 -18.21 -12.06 13.92
N CYS A 298 -16.96 -11.69 14.19
CA CYS A 298 -15.80 -12.51 13.89
C CYS A 298 -15.89 -13.89 14.57
N ARG A 299 -16.17 -13.94 15.88
CA ARG A 299 -16.32 -15.22 16.60
C ARG A 299 -17.42 -16.10 16.00
N GLN A 300 -18.52 -15.53 15.55
CA GLN A 300 -19.58 -16.26 14.87
C GLN A 300 -19.16 -16.77 13.50
N ALA A 301 -18.39 -15.98 12.73
CA ALA A 301 -17.86 -16.39 11.43
C ALA A 301 -16.80 -17.51 11.54
N HIS A 302 -16.19 -17.67 12.72
CA HIS A 302 -15.21 -18.72 13.03
C HIS A 302 -15.80 -19.92 13.80
N ALA A 303 -17.08 -19.89 14.17
CA ALA A 303 -17.79 -20.98 14.86
C ALA A 303 -18.27 -22.04 13.86
#